data_AF-A0A972TFL3-F1
#
_entry.id   AF-A0A972TFL3-F1
#
_cell.length_a   1.000
_cell.length_b   1.000
_cell.length_c   1.000
_cell.angle_alpha   90.00
_cell.angle_beta   90.00
_cell.angle_gamma   90.00
#
_symmetry.space_group_name_H-M   'P 1'
#
loop_
_entity.id
_entity.type
_entity.pdbx_description
1 polymer ?
#
loop_
_entity_poly.entity_id
_entity_poly.type
_entity_poly.pdbx_seq_one_letter_code
_entity_poly.pdbx_strand_id
1 'polypeptide(L)'
;MKKIAVFSIFLTVLIAFMPCIASEPDTCEDSDIIVITGKIQHYSFEGGFYGIEGNDGTVYKPLGLSEGFKIENLHVKVRGRLIKNILPFKPWGTPIEIIDIQRAGRQKKENLASPQDIENE
;
A
#
# COMPACT_ATOMS: atom_id res chain seq x y z
N MET A 1 4.02 64.97 11.03
CA MET A 1 3.20 63.86 10.52
C MET A 1 3.99 63.15 9.41
N LYS A 2 4.87 62.22 9.79
CA LYS A 2 5.76 61.46 8.88
C LYS A 2 5.53 59.97 9.19
N LYS A 3 4.45 59.40 8.67
CA LYS A 3 4.10 57.96 8.85
C LYS A 3 3.56 57.28 7.60
N ILE A 4 3.69 57.90 6.42
CA ILE A 4 3.08 57.40 5.18
C ILE A 4 4.14 56.78 4.24
N ALA A 5 5.40 57.21 4.31
CA ALA A 5 6.45 56.73 3.39
C ALA A 5 7.01 55.33 3.70
N VAL A 6 6.88 54.83 4.94
CA VAL A 6 7.40 53.50 5.32
C VAL A 6 6.41 52.38 4.96
N PHE A 7 5.12 52.70 4.86
CA PHE A 7 4.09 51.71 4.52
C PHE A 7 4.05 51.39 3.01
N SER A 8 4.58 52.29 2.18
CA SER A 8 4.56 52.15 0.71
C SER A 8 5.67 51.23 0.17
N ILE A 9 6.71 50.95 0.95
CA ILE A 9 7.80 50.05 0.53
C ILE A 9 7.43 48.59 0.82
N PHE A 10 6.54 48.34 1.79
CA PHE A 10 6.12 46.99 2.15
C PHE A 10 5.09 46.39 1.16
N LEU A 11 4.36 47.24 0.42
CA LEU A 11 3.36 46.79 -0.56
C LEU A 11 3.97 46.40 -1.92
N THR A 12 5.16 46.91 -2.25
CA THR A 12 5.78 46.69 -3.57
C THR A 12 6.71 45.47 -3.64
N VAL A 13 7.13 44.92 -2.49
CA VAL A 13 7.94 43.68 -2.45
C VAL A 13 7.08 42.41 -2.60
N LEU A 14 5.76 42.51 -2.48
CA LEU A 14 4.85 41.35 -2.56
C LEU A 14 4.61 40.82 -3.99
N ILE A 15 5.02 41.55 -5.03
CA ILE A 15 4.67 41.26 -6.43
C ILE A 15 5.88 40.72 -7.23
N ALA A 16 7.08 40.66 -6.65
CA ALA A 16 8.33 40.37 -7.39
C ALA A 16 8.84 38.92 -7.29
N PHE A 17 8.10 37.99 -6.70
CA PHE A 17 8.40 36.57 -6.83
C PHE A 17 7.09 35.81 -7.00
N MET A 18 6.43 36.01 -8.14
CA MET A 18 5.62 34.95 -8.71
C MET A 18 6.61 33.92 -9.27
N PRO A 19 6.87 32.79 -8.59
CA PRO A 19 7.31 31.64 -9.35
C PRO A 19 6.19 31.37 -10.36
N CYS A 20 6.52 31.43 -11.64
CA CYS A 20 5.75 30.73 -12.64
C CYS A 20 5.72 29.28 -12.17
N ILE A 21 4.66 28.88 -11.46
CA ILE A 21 4.40 27.47 -11.23
C ILE A 21 3.87 27.00 -12.58
N ALA A 22 4.81 26.78 -13.51
CA ALA A 22 4.61 25.87 -14.61
C ALA A 22 4.37 24.51 -13.95
N SER A 23 3.10 24.27 -13.63
CA SER A 23 2.60 22.98 -13.24
C SER A 23 2.74 22.08 -14.45
N GLU A 24 3.88 21.41 -14.56
CA GLU A 24 3.99 20.18 -15.31
C GLU A 24 4.18 19.05 -14.29
N PRO A 25 3.11 18.46 -13.71
CA PRO A 25 3.18 17.08 -13.31
C PRO A 25 2.71 16.23 -14.49
N ASP A 26 3.47 16.24 -15.59
CA ASP A 26 3.46 15.10 -16.51
C ASP A 26 4.27 13.98 -15.85
N THR A 27 3.79 13.49 -14.70
CA THR A 27 4.18 12.16 -14.24
C THR A 27 3.39 11.19 -15.11
N CYS A 28 3.95 10.81 -16.25
CA CYS A 28 3.61 9.54 -16.86
C CYS A 28 3.82 8.50 -15.75
N GLU A 29 2.74 7.91 -15.26
CA GLU A 29 2.76 6.95 -14.16
C GLU A 29 3.70 5.79 -14.50
N ASP A 30 4.94 5.87 -14.03
CA ASP A 30 5.79 4.72 -13.81
C ASP A 30 5.24 4.01 -12.57
N SER A 31 4.14 3.30 -12.78
CA SER A 31 3.44 2.59 -11.74
C SER A 31 4.19 1.28 -11.47
N ASP A 32 4.84 1.16 -10.30
CA ASP A 32 5.60 -0.03 -9.97
C ASP A 32 4.66 -1.23 -9.85
N ILE A 33 4.77 -2.15 -10.80
CA ILE A 33 4.08 -3.44 -10.72
C ILE A 33 4.87 -4.38 -9.83
N ILE A 34 4.23 -4.87 -8.78
CA ILE A 34 4.83 -5.79 -7.81
C ILE A 34 4.06 -7.09 -7.76
N VAL A 35 4.74 -8.15 -7.31
CA VAL A 35 4.14 -9.45 -7.02
C VAL A 35 4.28 -9.73 -5.54
N ILE A 36 3.16 -9.89 -4.86
CA ILE A 36 3.06 -10.14 -3.42
C ILE A 36 2.63 -11.58 -3.23
N THR A 37 3.34 -12.30 -2.37
CA THR A 37 2.86 -13.58 -1.83
C THR A 37 2.63 -13.37 -0.34
N GLY A 38 1.46 -13.77 0.15
CA GLY A 38 1.05 -13.46 1.51
C GLY A 38 -0.26 -14.10 1.88
N LYS A 39 -0.88 -13.58 2.94
CA LYS A 39 -2.19 -14.01 3.44
C LYS A 39 -3.14 -12.82 3.59
N ILE A 40 -4.43 -13.10 3.42
CA ILE A 40 -5.50 -12.14 3.67
C ILE A 40 -5.77 -12.06 5.18
N GLN A 41 -5.77 -10.84 5.72
CA GLN A 41 -6.05 -10.55 7.13
C GLN A 41 -7.12 -9.48 7.26
N HIS A 42 -8.05 -9.65 8.19
CA HIS A 42 -9.02 -8.65 8.56
C HIS A 42 -8.48 -7.73 9.66
N TYR A 43 -8.59 -6.43 9.46
CA TYR A 43 -8.20 -5.38 10.38
C TYR A 43 -9.43 -4.58 10.76
N SER A 44 -9.81 -4.55 12.05
CA SER A 44 -11.07 -3.94 12.51
C SER A 44 -11.04 -2.40 12.66
N PHE A 45 -9.96 -1.72 12.29
CA PHE A 45 -9.83 -0.27 12.45
C PHE A 45 -10.66 0.51 11.40
N GLU A 46 -11.17 1.69 11.77
CA GLU A 46 -11.99 2.57 10.90
C GLU A 46 -13.19 1.91 10.19
N GLY A 47 -13.84 0.95 10.84
CA GLY A 47 -14.99 0.23 10.26
C GLY A 47 -14.62 -1.05 9.53
N GLY A 48 -13.35 -1.47 9.59
CA GLY A 48 -12.91 -2.78 9.15
C GLY A 48 -12.44 -2.81 7.69
N PHE A 49 -11.35 -3.51 7.42
CA PHE A 49 -10.91 -3.81 6.06
C PHE A 49 -10.13 -5.12 5.98
N TYR A 50 -10.10 -5.73 4.80
CA TYR A 50 -9.21 -6.85 4.51
C TYR A 50 -7.93 -6.33 3.83
N GLY A 51 -6.78 -6.64 4.43
CA GLY A 51 -5.45 -6.36 3.89
C GLY A 51 -4.73 -7.64 3.45
N ILE A 52 -3.62 -7.46 2.75
CA ILE A 52 -2.70 -8.55 2.39
C ILE A 52 -1.45 -8.36 3.25
N GLU A 53 -1.21 -9.28 4.18
CA GLU A 53 0.06 -9.37 4.90
C GLU A 53 1.03 -10.18 4.02
N GLY A 54 2.00 -9.50 3.43
CA GLY A 54 3.05 -10.13 2.64
C GLY A 54 3.93 -11.03 3.50
N ASN A 55 4.56 -12.03 2.88
CA ASN A 55 5.53 -12.90 3.56
C ASN A 55 6.74 -12.14 4.11
N ASP A 56 6.97 -10.91 3.65
CA ASP A 56 7.97 -9.96 4.14
C ASP A 56 7.51 -9.18 5.39
N GLY A 57 6.27 -9.38 5.83
CA GLY A 57 5.64 -8.64 6.94
C GLY A 57 5.06 -7.28 6.52
N THR A 58 5.18 -6.89 5.25
CA THR A 58 4.58 -5.65 4.76
C THR A 58 3.07 -5.82 4.64
N VAL A 59 2.31 -4.89 5.21
CA VAL A 59 0.86 -4.86 5.06
C VAL A 59 0.49 -4.01 3.85
N TYR A 60 -0.26 -4.60 2.92
CA TYR A 60 -0.79 -3.93 1.75
C TYR A 60 -2.30 -3.74 1.89
N LYS A 61 -2.79 -2.55 1.52
CA LYS A 61 -4.22 -2.21 1.47
C LYS A 61 -4.70 -2.32 0.02
N PRO A 62 -5.40 -3.40 -0.36
CA PRO A 62 -5.85 -3.59 -1.72
C PRO A 62 -7.05 -2.72 -2.07
N LEU A 63 -7.03 -2.12 -3.26
CA LEU A 63 -8.18 -1.60 -3.95
C LEU A 63 -8.69 -2.69 -4.90
N GLY A 64 -10.00 -2.98 -4.85
CA GLY A 64 -10.63 -3.97 -5.74
C GLY A 64 -10.51 -5.42 -5.27
N LEU A 65 -10.31 -5.70 -3.98
CA LEU A 65 -10.35 -7.07 -3.47
C LEU A 65 -11.76 -7.66 -3.59
N SER A 66 -11.91 -8.70 -4.41
CA SER A 66 -13.20 -9.36 -4.64
C SER A 66 -13.64 -10.20 -3.42
N GLU A 67 -14.95 -10.30 -3.20
CA GLU A 67 -15.55 -10.95 -2.03
C GLU A 67 -15.08 -12.40 -1.82
N GLY A 68 -14.84 -13.15 -2.91
CA GLY A 68 -14.37 -14.53 -2.85
C GLY A 68 -12.96 -14.72 -2.25
N PHE A 69 -12.23 -13.62 -2.03
CA PHE A 69 -10.92 -13.60 -1.37
C PHE A 69 -10.95 -12.95 0.02
N LYS A 70 -12.09 -12.41 0.49
CA LYS A 70 -12.24 -11.88 1.85
C LYS A 70 -12.41 -12.99 2.88
N ILE A 71 -11.40 -13.85 2.97
CA ILE A 71 -11.36 -15.01 3.84
C ILE A 71 -10.09 -14.88 4.69
N GLU A 72 -10.28 -14.85 6.01
CA GLU A 72 -9.19 -14.75 6.97
C GLU A 72 -8.15 -15.87 6.76
N ASN A 73 -6.87 -15.55 6.84
CA ASN A 73 -5.73 -16.45 6.61
C ASN A 73 -5.65 -17.10 5.21
N LEU A 74 -6.43 -16.62 4.23
CA LEU A 74 -6.34 -17.15 2.86
C LEU A 74 -4.99 -16.78 2.23
N HIS A 75 -4.22 -17.79 1.85
CA HIS A 75 -2.94 -17.57 1.18
C HIS A 75 -3.17 -17.22 -0.29
N VAL A 76 -2.53 -16.15 -0.74
CA VAL A 76 -2.72 -15.58 -2.07
C VAL A 76 -1.40 -15.18 -2.71
N LYS A 77 -1.39 -15.20 -4.04
CA LYS A 77 -0.40 -14.53 -4.87
C LYS A 77 -1.10 -13.41 -5.63
N VAL A 78 -0.62 -12.19 -5.46
CA VAL A 78 -1.23 -10.97 -6.00
C VAL A 78 -0.22 -10.30 -6.91
N ARG A 79 -0.65 -9.95 -8.13
CA ARG A 79 0.05 -8.98 -8.97
C ARG A 79 -0.69 -7.66 -8.84
N GLY A 80 0.00 -6.63 -8.36
CA GLY A 80 -0.62 -5.34 -8.06
C GLY A 80 0.25 -4.17 -8.47
N ARG A 81 -0.38 -3.01 -8.58
CA ARG A 81 0.26 -1.73 -8.86
C ARG A 81 0.38 -0.91 -7.59
N LEU A 82 1.56 -0.42 -7.26
CA LEU A 82 1.77 0.51 -6.15
C LEU A 82 1.20 1.90 -6.49
N ILE A 83 0.52 2.49 -5.51
CA ILE A 83 -0.04 3.85 -5.64
C ILE A 83 0.90 4.83 -4.93
N LYS A 84 1.81 5.46 -5.70
CA LYS A 84 2.92 6.29 -5.20
C LYS A 84 2.49 7.67 -4.68
N ASN A 85 1.34 8.20 -5.12
CA ASN A 85 0.87 9.55 -4.75
C ASN A 85 0.12 9.61 -3.41
N ILE A 86 0.31 8.62 -2.55
CA ILE A 86 -0.33 8.56 -1.24
C ILE A 86 0.74 8.73 -0.17
N LEU A 87 0.47 9.61 0.80
CA LEU A 87 1.35 9.87 1.95
C LEU A 87 1.84 8.54 2.57
N PRO A 88 3.17 8.40 2.81
CA PRO A 88 3.78 7.15 3.25
C PRO A 88 3.33 6.71 4.66
N PHE A 89 2.81 7.64 5.45
CA PHE A 89 2.41 7.42 6.85
C PHE A 89 0.93 7.04 6.99
N LYS A 90 0.47 6.05 6.21
CA LYS A 90 -0.87 5.50 6.38
C LYS A 90 -0.83 4.30 7.33
N PRO A 91 -1.51 4.36 8.49
CA PRO A 91 -1.42 3.31 9.52
C PRO A 91 -2.02 1.95 9.09
N TRP A 92 -2.74 1.89 7.96
CA TRP A 92 -3.38 0.69 7.42
C TRP A 92 -2.57 -0.04 6.33
N GLY A 93 -1.37 0.43 6.00
CA GLY A 93 -0.47 -0.22 5.05
C GLY A 93 -0.40 0.41 3.65
N THR A 94 0.40 -0.20 2.79
CA THR A 94 0.75 0.31 1.46
C THR A 94 -0.40 0.09 0.47
N PRO A 95 -0.97 1.15 -0.11
CA PRO A 95 -2.09 1.03 -1.05
C PRO A 95 -1.64 0.40 -2.37
N ILE A 96 -2.38 -0.61 -2.82
CA ILE A 96 -2.17 -1.25 -4.13
C ILE A 96 -3.47 -1.39 -4.89
N GLU A 97 -3.42 -1.29 -6.21
CA GLU A 97 -4.50 -1.72 -7.10
C GLU A 97 -4.26 -3.18 -7.51
N ILE A 98 -5.24 -4.06 -7.32
CA ILE A 98 -5.12 -5.47 -7.73
C ILE A 98 -5.28 -5.57 -9.24
N ILE A 99 -4.28 -6.14 -9.92
CA ILE A 99 -4.36 -6.49 -11.34
C ILE A 99 -4.77 -7.95 -11.50
N ASP A 100 -4.18 -8.85 -10.71
CA ASP A 100 -4.52 -10.26 -10.68
C ASP A 100 -4.33 -10.82 -9.26
N ILE A 101 -5.18 -11.77 -8.89
CA ILE A 101 -5.14 -12.44 -7.58
C ILE A 101 -5.53 -13.90 -7.72
N GLN A 102 -4.69 -14.77 -7.15
CA GLN A 102 -4.88 -16.21 -7.19
C GLN A 102 -4.66 -16.80 -5.80
N ARG A 103 -5.37 -17.89 -5.49
CA ARG A 103 -5.14 -18.65 -4.26
C ARG A 103 -3.78 -19.35 -4.38
N ALA A 104 -2.90 -19.13 -3.40
CA ALA A 104 -1.67 -19.90 -3.31
C ALA A 104 -2.03 -21.29 -2.75
N GLY A 105 -1.94 -22.31 -3.60
CA GLY A 105 -2.22 -23.69 -3.20
C GLY A 105 -1.36 -24.13 -2.02
N ARG A 106 -1.93 -24.98 -1.16
CA ARG A 106 -1.21 -25.62 -0.05
C ARG A 106 0.06 -26.25 -0.63
N GLN A 107 1.25 -25.81 -0.20
CA GLN A 107 2.47 -26.59 -0.43
C GLN A 107 2.19 -27.97 0.17
N LYS A 108 2.11 -29.01 -0.68
CA LYS A 108 2.00 -30.38 -0.22
C LYS A 108 3.25 -30.61 0.63
N LYS A 109 3.09 -30.66 1.96
CA LYS A 109 4.13 -31.13 2.87
C LYS A 109 4.28 -32.62 2.62
N GLU A 110 4.90 -32.96 1.50
CA GLU A 110 5.34 -34.30 1.15
C GLU A 110 6.59 -34.57 1.98
N ASN A 111 6.46 -35.51 2.91
CA ASN A 111 7.51 -36.07 3.76
C ASN A 111 8.08 -35.15 4.85
N LEU A 112 7.32 -34.98 5.94
CA LEU A 112 7.93 -35.19 7.25
C LEU A 112 7.20 -36.36 7.89
N ALA A 113 7.72 -37.55 7.58
CA ALA A 113 7.40 -38.76 8.30
C ALA A 113 7.41 -38.46 9.79
N SER A 114 6.34 -38.86 10.46
CA SER A 114 6.38 -39.09 11.89
C SER A 114 6.99 -40.48 12.06
N PRO A 115 8.18 -40.64 12.66
CA PRO A 115 8.52 -41.91 13.28
C PRO A 115 7.64 -42.01 14.52
N GLN A 116 6.41 -42.47 14.33
CA GLN A 116 5.63 -43.05 15.43
C GLN A 116 6.04 -44.50 15.46
N ASP A 117 6.87 -44.83 16.44
CA ASP A 117 6.56 -45.90 17.37
C ASP A 117 6.04 -47.19 16.68
N ILE A 118 6.96 -47.91 16.02
CA ILE A 118 6.86 -49.38 15.97
C ILE A 118 7.88 -49.90 16.98
N GLU A 119 7.51 -49.71 18.24
CA GLU A 119 7.98 -50.54 19.33
C GLU A 119 7.01 -51.74 19.40
N ASN A 120 7.58 -52.96 19.44
CA ASN A 120 6.94 -54.22 19.85
C ASN A 120 6.14 -55.02 18.79
N GLU A 121 6.81 -55.98 18.14
CA GLU A 121 6.65 -57.43 18.41
C GLU A 121 7.85 -58.22 17.86
#